data_AF-A0A9D7QHA6-F1
#
_entry.id   AF-A0A9D7QHA6-F1
#
_cell.length_a   1.000
_cell.length_b   1.000
_cell.length_c   1.000
_cell.angle_alpha   90.00
_cell.angle_beta   90.00
_cell.angle_gamma   90.00
#
_symmetry.space_group_name_H-M   'P 1'
#
loop_
_entity.id
_entity.type
_entity.pdbx_description
1 polymer ?
#
loop_
_entity_poly.entity_id
_entity_poly.type
_entity_poly.pdbx_seq_one_letter_code
_entity_poly.pdbx_strand_id
1 'polypeptide(L)' 'MTASDAVAAAEAPSPVCAVCGAVATSPDDPVVLTTWARERDGERDTWTCADCSRRHARDIEGKLDVQWW' A
#
# COMPACT_ATOMS: atom_id res chain seq x y z
N MET A 1 -22.70 21.76 19.04
CA MET A 1 -21.87 21.98 17.83
C MET A 1 -20.44 21.68 18.20
N THR A 2 -20.01 20.42 18.09
CA THR A 2 -18.60 20.04 18.29
C THR A 2 -17.88 20.21 16.97
N ALA A 3 -16.99 21.19 16.88
CA ALA A 3 -16.09 21.36 15.76
C ALA A 3 -14.85 20.47 15.96
N SER A 4 -14.43 19.83 14.87
CA SER A 4 -13.43 18.79 14.76
C SER A 4 -12.08 19.10 15.42
N ASP A 5 -11.58 18.13 16.17
CA ASP A 5 -10.14 17.92 16.35
C ASP A 5 -9.54 17.51 15.01
N ALA A 6 -8.96 18.48 14.30
CA ALA A 6 -8.04 18.19 13.21
C ALA A 6 -6.72 17.75 13.84
N VAL A 7 -6.53 16.43 13.96
CA VAL A 7 -5.21 15.88 14.23
C VAL A 7 -4.33 16.26 13.05
N ALA A 8 -3.39 17.18 13.27
CA ALA A 8 -2.35 17.48 12.30
C ALA A 8 -1.63 16.17 11.99
N ALA A 9 -1.91 15.60 10.81
CA ALA A 9 -1.17 14.48 10.30
C ALA A 9 0.26 14.97 10.11
N ALA A 10 1.19 14.46 10.92
CA ALA A 10 2.60 14.56 10.59
C ALA A 10 2.76 14.05 9.15
N GLU A 11 3.45 14.81 8.29
CA GLU A 11 3.71 14.43 6.90
C GLU A 11 4.38 13.05 6.91
N ALA A 12 3.60 12.00 6.70
CA ALA A 12 4.11 10.65 6.70
C ALA A 12 5.06 10.55 5.50
N PRO A 13 6.26 9.98 5.66
CA PRO A 13 7.19 9.86 4.55
C PRO A 13 6.51 9.14 3.39
N SER A 14 6.66 9.67 2.18
CA SER A 14 6.02 9.08 0.99
C SER A 14 6.44 7.62 0.84
N PRO A 15 5.49 6.68 0.71
CA PRO A 15 5.81 5.27 0.63
C PRO A 15 6.65 4.96 -0.61
N VAL A 16 7.62 4.06 -0.44
CA VAL A 16 8.53 3.61 -1.50
C VAL A 16 8.30 2.13 -1.74
N CYS A 17 8.11 1.75 -3.00
CA CYS A 17 7.90 0.36 -3.37
C CYS A 17 9.16 -0.46 -3.15
N ALA A 18 9.08 -1.49 -2.32
CA ALA A 18 10.22 -2.37 -2.03
C ALA A 18 10.66 -3.24 -3.23
N VAL A 19 9.81 -3.38 -4.26
CA VAL A 19 10.11 -4.19 -5.45
C VAL A 19 10.83 -3.36 -6.52
N CYS A 20 10.32 -2.17 -6.85
CA CYS A 20 10.82 -1.37 -7.98
C CYS A 20 11.38 0.00 -7.60
N GLY A 21 11.28 0.41 -6.32
CA GLY A 21 11.75 1.71 -5.84
C GLY A 21 10.87 2.91 -6.21
N ALA A 22 9.72 2.69 -6.86
CA ALA A 22 8.78 3.78 -7.16
C ALA A 22 8.36 4.50 -5.87
N VAL A 23 8.26 5.82 -5.90
CA VAL A 23 7.81 6.65 -4.78
C VAL A 23 6.38 7.10 -5.05
N ALA A 24 5.49 6.95 -4.07
CA ALA A 24 4.14 7.45 -4.19
C ALA A 24 4.14 8.98 -4.29
N THR A 25 3.65 9.50 -5.40
CA THR A 25 3.41 10.93 -5.57
C THR A 25 2.06 11.25 -4.92
N SER A 26 1.99 12.29 -4.09
CA SER A 26 0.77 12.64 -3.35
C SER A 26 0.24 11.46 -2.51
N PRO A 27 0.92 11.09 -1.41
CA PRO A 27 0.53 9.94 -0.58
C PRO A 27 -0.90 10.01 -0.04
N ASP A 28 -1.47 11.22 0.06
CA ASP A 28 -2.85 11.45 0.49
C ASP A 28 -3.89 11.38 -0.65
N ASP A 29 -3.46 11.18 -1.90
CA ASP A 29 -4.38 10.96 -3.02
C ASP A 29 -5.19 9.66 -2.77
N PRO A 30 -6.54 9.70 -2.81
CA PRO A 30 -7.38 8.52 -2.61
C PRO A 30 -7.02 7.32 -3.49
N VAL A 31 -6.54 7.57 -4.72
CA VAL A 31 -6.08 6.53 -5.64
C VAL A 31 -4.83 5.86 -5.08
N VAL A 32 -3.86 6.64 -4.58
CA VAL A 32 -2.63 6.11 -3.98
C VAL A 32 -2.96 5.31 -2.72
N LEU A 33 -3.77 5.88 -1.83
CA LEU A 33 -4.19 5.24 -0.58
C LEU A 33 -4.89 3.89 -0.78
N THR A 34 -5.63 3.74 -1.89
CA THR A 34 -6.41 2.52 -2.18
C THR A 34 -5.61 1.49 -2.98
N THR A 35 -4.67 1.93 -3.81
CA THR A 35 -3.99 1.03 -4.78
C THR A 35 -2.62 0.54 -4.34
N TRP A 36 -2.00 1.21 -3.37
CA TRP A 36 -0.75 0.75 -2.77
C TRP A 36 -1.02 -0.25 -1.66
N ALA A 37 -0.29 -1.36 -1.67
CA ALA A 37 -0.39 -2.38 -0.63
C ALA A 37 0.63 -2.11 0.47
N ARG A 38 0.20 -2.17 1.73
CA ARG A 38 1.05 -2.14 2.91
C ARG A 38 1.07 -3.52 3.54
N GLU A 39 2.26 -4.07 3.67
CA GLU A 39 2.51 -5.29 4.45
C GLU A 39 3.20 -4.90 5.76
N ARG A 40 2.73 -5.47 6.87
CA ARG A 40 3.33 -5.29 8.17
C ARG A 40 3.86 -6.63 8.68
N ASP A 41 5.17 -6.68 8.87
CA ASP A 41 5.88 -7.78 9.52
C ASP A 41 6.50 -7.27 10.83
N GLY A 42 5.83 -7.55 11.94
CA GLY A 42 6.17 -6.97 13.25
C GLY A 42 6.15 -5.43 13.19
N GLU A 43 7.31 -4.82 13.44
CA GLU A 43 7.47 -3.36 13.40
C GLU A 43 7.80 -2.83 12.00
N ARG A 44 8.09 -3.71 11.03
CA ARG A 44 8.49 -3.31 9.68
C ARG A 44 7.27 -3.10 8.78
N ASP A 45 7.20 -1.92 8.18
CA ASP A 45 6.32 -1.67 7.05
C ASP A 45 7.06 -1.88 5.74
N THR A 46 6.43 -2.63 4.84
CA THR A 46 6.85 -2.72 3.45
C THR A 46 5.71 -2.26 2.56
N TRP A 47 6.01 -1.43 1.57
CA TRP A 47 5.03 -0.92 0.62
C TRP A 47 5.26 -1.51 -0.76
N THR A 48 4.17 -1.79 -1.48
CA THR A 48 4.20 -2.26 -2.86
C THR A 48 3.27 -1.41 -3.72
N CYS A 49 3.79 -0.86 -4.81
CA CYS A 49 3.01 -0.02 -5.72
C CYS A 49 1.95 -0.85 -6.48
N ALA A 50 0.93 -0.16 -7.00
CA ALA A 50 -0.18 -0.77 -7.71
C ALA A 50 0.25 -1.71 -8.85
N ASP A 51 1.29 -1.35 -9.61
CA ASP A 51 1.78 -2.17 -10.73
C ASP A 51 2.47 -3.45 -10.27
N CYS A 52 3.35 -3.36 -9.28
CA CYS A 52 4.00 -4.55 -8.73
C CYS A 52 3.00 -5.44 -8.01
N SER A 53 2.04 -4.87 -7.26
CA SER A 53 0.96 -5.64 -6.62
C SER A 53 0.16 -6.43 -7.65
N ARG A 54 -0.28 -5.81 -8.75
CA ARG A 54 -1.04 -6.52 -9.81
C ARG A 54 -0.22 -7.58 -10.53
N ARG A 55 1.09 -7.35 -10.73
CA ARG A 55 1.98 -8.33 -11.35
C ARG A 55 2.13 -9.56 -10.45
N HIS A 56 2.43 -9.34 -9.18
CA HIS A 56 2.66 -10.43 -8.22
C HIS A 56 1.37 -11.15 -7.81
N ALA A 57 0.22 -10.46 -7.76
CA ALA A 57 -1.06 -11.11 -7.54
C ALA A 57 -1.24 -12.26 -8.54
N ARG A 58 -1.11 -11.99 -9.84
CA ARG A 58 -1.21 -13.01 -10.90
C ARG A 58 -0.23 -14.16 -10.75
N ASP A 59 0.98 -13.89 -10.28
CA ASP A 59 1.98 -14.94 -10.00
C ASP A 59 1.57 -15.84 -8.83
N ILE A 60 0.73 -15.36 -7.90
CA ILE A 60 0.20 -16.10 -6.75
C ILE A 60 -1.06 -16.89 -7.14
N GLU A 61 -1.94 -16.32 -7.96
CA GLU A 61 -3.18 -16.97 -8.41
C GLU A 61 -2.93 -18.36 -9.02
N GLY A 62 -1.88 -18.49 -9.84
CA GLY A 62 -1.51 -19.76 -10.47
C GLY A 62 -0.89 -20.80 -9.53
N LYS A 63 -0.61 -20.42 -8.27
CA LYS A 63 0.03 -21.29 -7.26
C LYS A 63 -0.94 -21.75 -6.17
N LEU A 64 -2.09 -21.08 -6.04
CA LEU A 64 -3.12 -21.47 -5.08
C LEU A 64 -3.89 -22.68 -5.62
N ASP A 65 -4.18 -23.64 -4.75
CA ASP A 65 -5.12 -24.71 -5.08
C ASP A 65 -6.53 -24.12 -5.25
N VAL A 66 -7.36 -24.75 -6.09
CA VAL A 66 -8.74 -24.32 -6.34
C VAL A 66 -9.57 -24.16 -5.07
N GLN A 67 -9.26 -24.90 -3.99
CA GLN A 67 -9.96 -24.80 -2.70
C GLN A 67 -9.59 -23.54 -1.89
N TRP A 68 -8.48 -22.90 -2.22
CA TRP A 68 -7.97 -21.67 -1.60
C TRP A 68 -8.06 -20.46 -2.52
N TRP A 69 -8.71 -20.64 -3.66
CA TRP A 69 -9.11 -19.54 -4.52
C TRP A 69 -10.33 -18.83 -3.94
#